data_AF-A0A0A3IHG6-F1
#
_entry.id   AF-A0A0A3IHG6-F1
#
_cell.length_a   1.000
_cell.length_b   1.000
_cell.length_c   1.000
_cell.angle_alpha   90.00
_cell.angle_beta   90.00
_cell.angle_gamma   90.00
#
_symmetry.space_group_name_H-M   'P 1'
#
loop_
_entity.id
_entity.type
_entity.pdbx_description
1 polymer ?
#
loop_
_entity_poly.entity_id
_entity_poly.type
_entity_poly.pdbx_seq_one_letter_code
_entity_poly.pdbx_strand_id
1 'polypeptide(L)'
;MNIEELYKESECCMEFSNQEILDYFIQPLKDNPNVLIKILSEDKEISEFEDEKIEIVCLDGDKEELYISFMGCQTSIFIKNEEIMFIDEKAKGNYTTSDTKYNVVYEGILRTLTHKEILMLFVDFINCFIGVNDICIYEEVIDGSHSYPKCNYRIQIKKEWAGKKKIRFENIYLDLE
;
A
#
# COMPACT_ATOMS: atom_id res chain seq x y z
N MET A 1 -7.25 23.15 12.01
CA MET A 1 -8.40 22.31 11.59
C MET A 1 -8.38 21.14 12.55
N ASN A 2 -9.42 20.96 13.38
CA ASN A 2 -9.49 19.76 14.21
C ASN A 2 -9.91 18.63 13.27
N ILE A 3 -8.95 17.78 12.94
CA ILE A 3 -9.17 16.60 12.13
C ILE A 3 -9.73 15.54 13.09
N GLU A 4 -10.92 15.05 12.81
CA GLU A 4 -11.58 14.04 13.65
C GLU A 4 -11.04 12.66 13.26
N GLU A 5 -10.26 12.03 14.14
CA GLU A 5 -9.77 10.67 13.97
C GLU A 5 -10.90 9.66 14.28
N LEU A 6 -10.98 8.57 13.51
CA LEU A 6 -12.00 7.52 13.67
C LEU A 6 -11.61 6.43 14.67
N TYR A 7 -10.32 6.34 15.01
CA TYR A 7 -9.74 5.27 15.82
C TYR A 7 -9.27 5.80 17.17
N LYS A 8 -9.38 4.97 18.22
CA LYS A 8 -8.83 5.32 19.53
C LYS A 8 -7.30 5.34 19.48
N GLU A 9 -6.68 6.07 20.41
CA GLU A 9 -5.21 6.16 20.53
C GLU A 9 -4.51 4.78 20.65
N SER A 10 -5.19 3.78 21.21
CA SER A 10 -4.65 2.43 21.37
C SER A 10 -4.88 1.49 20.17
N GLU A 11 -5.62 1.94 19.16
CA GLU A 11 -6.02 1.13 18.01
C GLU A 11 -5.22 1.54 16.78
N CYS A 12 -4.82 0.56 15.96
CA CYS A 12 -4.21 0.80 14.66
C CYS A 12 -5.26 0.80 13.56
N CYS A 13 -5.25 1.82 12.70
CA CYS A 13 -6.25 2.01 11.65
C CYS A 13 -6.17 1.00 10.49
N MET A 14 -5.20 0.09 10.53
CA MET A 14 -4.94 -0.92 9.50
C MET A 14 -4.99 -2.35 10.07
N GLU A 15 -5.59 -2.55 11.25
CA GLU A 15 -5.93 -3.88 11.76
C GLU A 15 -7.21 -4.39 11.08
N PHE A 16 -7.07 -4.88 9.84
CA PHE A 16 -8.17 -5.42 9.06
C PHE A 16 -8.51 -6.86 9.45
N SER A 17 -9.80 -7.19 9.41
CA SER A 17 -10.26 -8.58 9.41
C SER A 17 -10.13 -9.22 8.03
N ASN A 18 -10.05 -10.56 7.98
CA ASN A 18 -10.06 -11.31 6.71
C ASN A 18 -11.26 -10.94 5.84
N GLN A 19 -12.45 -10.80 6.43
CA GLN A 19 -13.66 -10.45 5.70
C GLN A 19 -13.54 -9.06 5.04
N GLU A 20 -12.97 -8.07 5.73
CA GLU A 20 -12.75 -6.75 5.15
C GLU A 20 -11.75 -6.79 4.00
N ILE A 21 -10.64 -7.55 4.12
CA ILE A 21 -9.68 -7.73 3.04
C ILE A 21 -10.35 -8.42 1.84
N LEU A 22 -11.15 -9.46 2.08
CA LEU A 22 -11.89 -10.15 1.03
C LEU A 22 -12.87 -9.21 0.31
N ASP A 23 -13.70 -8.49 1.05
CA ASP A 23 -14.78 -7.66 0.50
C ASP A 23 -14.30 -6.37 -0.16
N TYR A 24 -13.33 -5.69 0.46
CA TYR A 24 -12.95 -4.34 0.07
C TYR A 24 -11.62 -4.27 -0.68
N PHE A 25 -10.81 -5.31 -0.67
CA PHE A 25 -9.53 -5.34 -1.37
C PHE A 25 -9.47 -6.42 -2.47
N ILE A 26 -9.73 -7.68 -2.14
CA ILE A 26 -9.64 -8.80 -3.08
C ILE A 26 -10.79 -8.75 -4.10
N GLN A 27 -12.04 -8.64 -3.64
CA GLN A 27 -13.21 -8.70 -4.51
C GLN A 27 -13.21 -7.62 -5.60
N PRO A 28 -12.82 -6.35 -5.34
CA PRO A 28 -12.69 -5.34 -6.39
C PRO A 28 -11.63 -5.64 -7.47
N LEU A 29 -10.61 -6.45 -7.15
CA LEU A 29 -9.51 -6.78 -8.06
C LEU A 29 -9.77 -8.08 -8.86
N LYS A 30 -10.64 -8.96 -8.37
CA LYS A 30 -10.92 -10.28 -8.98
C LYS A 30 -11.43 -10.21 -10.42
N ASP A 31 -12.18 -9.17 -10.77
CA ASP A 31 -12.77 -9.04 -12.12
C ASP A 31 -11.75 -8.55 -13.18
N ASN A 32 -10.53 -8.19 -12.77
CA ASN A 32 -9.48 -7.77 -13.70
C ASN A 32 -8.72 -8.99 -14.25
N PRO A 33 -8.81 -9.29 -15.57
CA PRO A 33 -8.17 -10.46 -16.15
C PRO A 33 -6.63 -10.43 -16.13
N ASN A 34 -6.03 -9.27 -15.83
CA ASN A 34 -4.58 -9.12 -15.69
C ASN A 34 -4.09 -9.31 -14.25
N VAL A 35 -4.98 -9.62 -13.31
CA VAL A 35 -4.66 -9.89 -11.91
C VAL A 35 -4.75 -11.39 -11.66
N LEU A 36 -3.72 -11.94 -11.04
CA LEU A 36 -3.69 -13.32 -10.57
C LEU A 36 -3.53 -13.27 -9.05
N ILE A 37 -4.59 -13.61 -8.31
CA ILE A 37 -4.62 -13.49 -6.86
C ILE A 37 -4.09 -14.77 -6.22
N LYS A 38 -3.12 -14.62 -5.32
CA LYS A 38 -2.63 -15.65 -4.40
C LYS A 38 -2.61 -15.07 -2.99
N ILE A 39 -3.20 -15.78 -2.03
CA ILE A 39 -3.37 -15.32 -0.65
C ILE A 39 -2.46 -16.15 0.25
N LEU A 40 -1.69 -15.50 1.13
CA LEU A 40 -0.75 -16.17 2.02
C LEU A 40 -1.00 -15.83 3.50
N SER A 41 -0.76 -16.83 4.34
CA SER A 41 -0.61 -16.74 5.80
C SER A 41 0.67 -17.49 6.20
N GLU A 42 1.58 -16.87 6.94
CA GLU A 42 2.86 -17.50 7.34
C GLU A 42 3.61 -18.18 6.16
N ASP A 43 3.69 -17.48 5.02
CA ASP A 43 4.30 -17.96 3.76
C ASP A 43 3.62 -19.21 3.13
N LYS A 44 2.44 -19.61 3.62
CA LYS A 44 1.64 -20.70 3.06
C LYS A 44 0.46 -20.13 2.30
N GLU A 45 0.25 -20.66 1.09
CA GLU A 45 -0.95 -20.35 0.32
C GLU A 45 -2.19 -20.92 1.01
N ILE A 46 -3.19 -20.07 1.17
CA ILE A 46 -4.48 -20.38 1.78
C ILE A 46 -5.60 -20.03 0.82
N SER A 47 -6.74 -20.71 0.95
CA SER A 47 -7.97 -20.36 0.24
C SER A 47 -8.74 -19.24 0.94
N GLU A 48 -9.66 -18.59 0.23
CA GLU A 48 -10.54 -17.55 0.80
C GLU A 48 -11.56 -18.06 1.83
N PHE A 49 -11.66 -19.37 2.01
CA PHE A 49 -12.57 -20.02 2.95
C PHE A 49 -11.87 -20.47 4.25
N GLU A 50 -10.56 -20.27 4.33
CA GLU A 50 -9.74 -20.59 5.48
C GLU A 50 -9.81 -19.47 6.54
N ASP A 51 -9.70 -19.86 7.81
CA ASP A 51 -9.80 -18.95 8.96
C ASP A 51 -8.43 -18.32 9.31
N GLU A 52 -7.36 -18.83 8.70
CA GLU A 52 -5.99 -18.33 8.80
C GLU A 52 -5.92 -16.84 8.45
N LYS A 53 -5.15 -16.08 9.22
CA LYS A 53 -5.05 -14.62 9.05
C LYS A 53 -4.43 -14.32 7.68
N ILE A 54 -5.09 -13.49 6.88
CA ILE A 54 -4.52 -13.01 5.63
C ILE A 54 -3.40 -12.01 5.94
N GLU A 55 -2.18 -12.36 5.56
CA GLU A 55 -0.99 -11.52 5.80
C GLU A 55 -0.45 -10.92 4.50
N ILE A 56 -0.52 -11.67 3.40
CA ILE A 56 -0.04 -11.22 2.09
C ILE A 56 -1.07 -11.57 1.02
N VAL A 57 -1.24 -10.66 0.07
CA VAL A 57 -1.99 -10.91 -1.16
C VAL A 57 -1.12 -10.54 -2.36
N CYS A 58 -0.71 -11.54 -3.12
CA CYS A 58 0.01 -11.38 -4.39
C CYS A 58 -1.00 -11.20 -5.52
N LEU A 59 -0.69 -10.30 -6.46
CA LEU A 59 -1.60 -9.88 -7.54
C LEU A 59 -1.10 -10.24 -8.94
N ASP A 60 0.08 -10.86 -9.02
CA ASP A 60 0.67 -11.42 -10.22
C ASP A 60 1.00 -12.92 -10.07
N GLY A 61 0.28 -13.59 -9.16
CA GLY A 61 0.40 -15.03 -8.89
C GLY A 61 1.77 -15.40 -8.34
N ASP A 62 2.38 -16.45 -8.90
CA ASP A 62 3.68 -16.98 -8.45
C ASP A 62 4.88 -16.12 -8.85
N LYS A 63 4.68 -15.01 -9.57
CA LYS A 63 5.76 -14.05 -9.82
C LYS A 63 6.13 -13.28 -8.56
N GLU A 64 5.12 -12.96 -7.74
CA GLU A 64 5.25 -12.24 -6.47
C GLU A 64 6.04 -10.92 -6.63
N GLU A 65 5.94 -10.26 -7.79
CA GLU A 65 6.53 -8.94 -8.04
C GLU A 65 5.53 -7.81 -7.79
N LEU A 66 4.24 -8.10 -7.59
CA LEU A 66 3.24 -7.12 -7.16
C LEU A 66 2.39 -7.73 -6.05
N TYR A 67 2.62 -7.31 -4.81
CA TYR A 67 1.88 -7.82 -3.66
C TYR A 67 1.70 -6.77 -2.57
N ILE A 68 0.74 -7.00 -1.69
CA ILE A 68 0.50 -6.21 -0.49
C ILE A 68 0.70 -7.09 0.75
N SER A 69 1.28 -6.51 1.81
CA SER A 69 1.48 -7.16 3.11
C SER A 69 0.83 -6.36 4.23
N PHE A 70 0.01 -7.02 5.03
CA PHE A 70 -0.77 -6.45 6.13
C PHE A 70 -0.13 -6.76 7.49
N MET A 71 0.56 -5.78 8.08
CA MET A 71 1.37 -5.91 9.30
C MET A 71 0.81 -5.07 10.46
N GLY A 72 -0.51 -5.06 10.64
CA GLY A 72 -1.18 -4.36 11.74
C GLY A 72 -1.10 -2.85 11.60
N CYS A 73 -0.15 -2.19 12.26
CA CYS A 73 0.01 -0.73 12.21
C CYS A 73 0.78 -0.23 10.97
N GLN A 74 1.23 -1.16 10.12
CA GLN A 74 1.81 -0.89 8.81
C GLN A 74 1.19 -1.81 7.77
N THR A 75 0.95 -1.28 6.58
CA THR A 75 0.70 -2.06 5.37
C THR A 75 1.72 -1.65 4.32
N SER A 76 2.31 -2.60 3.61
CA SER A 76 3.30 -2.32 2.57
C SER A 76 2.83 -2.88 1.23
N ILE A 77 2.98 -2.10 0.16
CA ILE A 77 2.80 -2.54 -1.22
C ILE A 77 4.19 -2.67 -1.84
N PHE A 78 4.48 -3.84 -2.39
CA PHE A 78 5.74 -4.15 -3.05
C PHE A 78 5.52 -4.20 -4.55
N ILE A 79 6.37 -3.47 -5.29
CA ILE A 79 6.44 -3.50 -6.75
C ILE A 79 7.88 -3.81 -7.14
N LYS A 80 8.12 -5.03 -7.60
CA LYS A 80 9.44 -5.61 -7.86
C LYS A 80 10.31 -5.54 -6.60
N ASN A 81 11.33 -4.69 -6.61
CA ASN A 81 12.27 -4.52 -5.49
C ASN A 81 11.97 -3.27 -4.65
N GLU A 82 10.91 -2.53 -4.98
CA GLU A 82 10.56 -1.29 -4.31
C GLU A 82 9.43 -1.52 -3.30
N GLU A 83 9.52 -0.88 -2.14
CA GLU A 83 8.51 -0.92 -1.09
C GLU A 83 7.84 0.45 -0.90
N ILE A 84 6.52 0.42 -0.82
CA ILE A 84 5.68 1.58 -0.52
C ILE A 84 4.95 1.32 0.79
N MET A 85 5.34 2.05 1.83
CA MET A 85 4.88 1.88 3.20
C MET A 85 3.73 2.82 3.52
N PHE A 86 2.67 2.26 4.08
CA PHE A 86 1.55 2.96 4.71
C PHE A 86 1.64 2.68 6.20
N ILE A 87 1.78 3.72 7.01
CA ILE A 87 2.04 3.61 8.44
C ILE A 87 0.99 4.42 9.19
N ASP A 88 0.36 3.80 10.19
CA ASP A 88 -0.57 4.49 11.10
C ASP A 88 0.13 5.70 11.75
N GLU A 89 -0.54 6.86 11.79
CA GLU A 89 0.08 8.08 12.29
C GLU A 89 0.60 7.96 13.73
N LYS A 90 -0.05 7.17 14.59
CA LYS A 90 0.39 6.93 15.98
C LYS A 90 1.57 5.97 16.05
N ALA A 91 1.74 5.12 15.05
CA ALA A 91 2.88 4.21 14.95
C ALA A 91 4.14 4.87 14.35
N LYS A 92 4.00 5.94 13.55
CA LYS A 92 5.12 6.65 12.89
C LYS A 92 6.25 7.07 13.83
N GLY A 93 5.94 7.39 15.09
CA GLY A 93 6.95 7.74 16.10
C GLY A 93 7.93 6.62 16.46
N ASN A 94 7.59 5.37 16.12
CA ASN A 94 8.45 4.20 16.34
C ASN A 94 9.41 3.93 15.17
N TYR A 95 9.26 4.64 14.05
CA TYR A 95 10.09 4.45 12.86
C TYR A 95 11.27 5.42 12.85
N THR A 96 12.39 4.91 12.39
CA THR A 96 13.64 5.64 12.22
C THR A 96 13.99 5.79 10.76
N THR A 97 15.03 6.59 10.49
CA THR A 97 15.59 6.72 9.14
C THR A 97 16.06 5.38 8.58
N SER A 98 16.54 4.43 9.40
CA SER A 98 16.95 3.11 8.89
C SER A 98 15.78 2.24 8.46
N ASP A 99 14.62 2.36 9.13
CA ASP A 99 13.43 1.56 8.83
C ASP A 99 12.74 2.00 7.53
N THR A 100 12.92 3.27 7.17
CA THR A 100 12.27 3.91 6.01
C THR A 100 13.25 4.19 4.87
N LYS A 101 14.53 3.86 5.05
CA LYS A 101 15.57 4.17 4.08
C LYS A 101 15.29 3.45 2.77
N TYR A 102 15.28 4.21 1.67
CA TYR A 102 14.99 3.70 0.32
C TYR A 102 13.54 3.27 0.08
N ASN A 103 12.67 3.40 1.08
CA ASN A 103 11.26 3.10 0.95
C ASN A 103 10.46 4.37 0.66
N VAL A 104 9.36 4.23 -0.08
CA VAL A 104 8.39 5.32 -0.26
C VAL A 104 7.45 5.30 0.95
N VAL A 105 7.38 6.39 1.70
CA VAL A 105 6.46 6.50 2.85
C VAL A 105 5.27 7.38 2.49
N TYR A 106 4.06 6.86 2.64
CA TYR A 106 2.83 7.62 2.47
C TYR A 106 2.58 8.57 3.66
N GLU A 107 2.37 9.85 3.36
CA GLU A 107 2.20 10.93 4.34
C GLU A 107 0.78 11.51 4.38
N GLY A 108 -0.21 10.78 3.85
CA GLY A 108 -1.61 11.08 4.09
C GLY A 108 -2.04 10.81 5.54
N ILE A 109 -3.31 11.11 5.83
CA ILE A 109 -3.92 10.91 7.15
C ILE A 109 -4.86 9.70 7.08
N LEU A 110 -4.35 8.52 7.45
CA LEU A 110 -5.10 7.27 7.36
C LEU A 110 -6.15 7.15 8.46
N ARG A 111 -5.88 7.65 9.67
CA ARG A 111 -6.82 7.57 10.81
C ARG A 111 -8.12 8.35 10.64
N THR A 112 -8.28 9.14 9.57
CA THR A 112 -9.56 9.78 9.20
C THR A 112 -10.41 8.94 8.26
N LEU A 113 -9.89 7.81 7.78
CA LEU A 113 -10.52 6.94 6.81
C LEU A 113 -11.00 5.67 7.51
N THR A 114 -12.15 5.15 7.12
CA THR A 114 -12.63 3.83 7.55
C THR A 114 -11.77 2.72 6.96
N HIS A 115 -11.83 1.49 7.51
CA HIS A 115 -11.13 0.34 6.93
C HIS A 115 -11.46 0.14 5.45
N LYS A 116 -12.74 0.30 5.08
CA LYS A 116 -13.17 0.24 3.68
C LYS A 116 -12.46 1.29 2.83
N GLU A 117 -12.39 2.54 3.29
CA GLU A 117 -11.74 3.62 2.53
C GLU A 117 -10.24 3.41 2.40
N ILE A 118 -9.57 2.88 3.43
CA ILE A 118 -8.14 2.55 3.38
C ILE A 118 -7.88 1.38 2.41
N LEU A 119 -8.67 0.31 2.50
CA LEU A 119 -8.53 -0.84 1.58
C LEU A 119 -8.83 -0.43 0.13
N MET A 120 -9.83 0.43 -0.10
CA MET A 120 -10.11 0.98 -1.42
C MET A 120 -9.01 1.93 -1.93
N LEU A 121 -8.37 2.71 -1.04
CA LEU A 121 -7.17 3.46 -1.37
C LEU A 121 -6.06 2.54 -1.89
N PHE A 122 -5.84 1.39 -1.24
CA PHE A 122 -4.87 0.39 -1.70
C PHE A 122 -5.26 -0.18 -3.07
N VAL A 123 -6.54 -0.48 -3.30
CA VAL A 123 -7.04 -0.92 -4.63
C VAL A 123 -6.75 0.12 -5.70
N ASP A 124 -7.10 1.40 -5.46
CA ASP A 124 -6.85 2.48 -6.41
C ASP A 124 -5.37 2.67 -6.70
N PHE A 125 -4.54 2.55 -5.68
CA PHE A 125 -3.09 2.64 -5.79
C PHE A 125 -2.52 1.48 -6.62
N ILE A 126 -2.86 0.24 -6.28
CA ILE A 126 -2.41 -0.98 -6.97
C ILE A 126 -2.83 -1.03 -8.44
N ASN A 127 -4.05 -0.57 -8.76
CA ASN A 127 -4.51 -0.49 -10.14
C ASN A 127 -3.56 0.34 -11.02
N CYS A 128 -2.82 1.28 -10.43
CA CYS A 128 -1.79 2.06 -11.12
C CYS A 128 -0.54 1.24 -11.48
N PHE A 129 -0.36 0.03 -10.94
CA PHE A 129 0.82 -0.84 -11.13
C PHE A 129 0.53 -2.18 -11.80
N ILE A 130 -0.74 -2.58 -11.97
CA ILE A 130 -1.09 -3.79 -12.73
C ILE A 130 -0.50 -3.73 -14.16
N GLY A 131 0.26 -4.75 -14.55
CA GLY A 131 0.94 -4.81 -15.85
C GLY A 131 2.13 -3.87 -15.99
N VAL A 132 2.74 -3.43 -14.88
CA VAL A 132 3.95 -2.60 -14.90
C VAL A 132 5.17 -3.37 -15.37
N ASN A 133 5.93 -2.77 -16.28
CA ASN A 133 7.19 -3.32 -16.74
C ASN A 133 8.36 -2.86 -15.88
N ASP A 134 8.34 -1.60 -15.46
CA ASP A 134 9.43 -0.94 -14.75
C ASP A 134 8.91 0.30 -14.02
N ILE A 135 9.56 0.66 -12.90
CA ILE A 135 9.29 1.88 -12.15
C ILE A 135 10.58 2.62 -11.83
N CYS A 136 10.51 3.94 -11.78
CA CYS A 136 11.61 4.79 -11.33
C CYS A 136 11.09 5.77 -10.28
N ILE A 137 11.73 5.78 -9.10
CA ILE A 137 11.32 6.59 -7.97
C ILE A 137 12.30 7.75 -7.81
N TYR A 138 11.76 8.96 -7.70
CA TYR A 138 12.50 10.17 -7.37
C TYR A 138 12.00 10.70 -6.03
N GLU A 139 12.94 10.98 -5.14
CA GLU A 139 12.67 11.47 -3.79
C GLU A 139 13.09 12.95 -3.66
N GLU A 140 12.24 13.74 -3.02
CA GLU A 140 12.52 15.11 -2.59
C GLU A 140 12.25 15.25 -1.09
N VAL A 141 13.30 15.44 -0.29
CA VAL A 141 13.19 15.65 1.15
C VAL A 141 12.54 17.01 1.43
N ILE A 142 11.42 17.00 2.15
CA ILE A 142 10.68 18.19 2.58
C ILE A 142 11.12 18.61 3.99
N ASP A 143 11.30 17.64 4.89
CA ASP A 143 11.66 17.88 6.28
C ASP A 143 12.47 16.72 6.85
N GLY A 144 13.71 17.00 7.27
CA GLY A 144 14.63 16.03 7.87
C GLY A 144 14.71 16.07 9.41
N SER A 145 13.86 16.86 10.08
CA SER A 145 13.92 17.08 11.53
C SER A 145 13.18 16.01 12.36
N HIS A 146 12.43 15.13 11.71
CA HIS A 146 11.69 14.03 12.32
C HIS A 146 12.58 12.79 12.50
N SER A 147 12.06 11.74 13.14
CA SER A 147 12.78 10.46 13.35
C SER A 147 13.16 9.78 12.02
N TYR A 148 12.37 10.04 10.97
CA TYR A 148 12.69 9.77 9.58
C TYR A 148 12.35 10.99 8.70
N PRO A 149 13.04 11.18 7.56
CA PRO A 149 12.78 12.32 6.69
C PRO A 149 11.41 12.21 6.01
N LYS A 150 10.63 13.28 6.03
CA LYS A 150 9.40 13.39 5.25
C LYS A 150 9.74 13.83 3.83
N CYS A 151 9.24 13.11 2.85
CA CYS A 151 9.58 13.30 1.45
C CYS A 151 8.33 13.44 0.57
N ASN A 152 8.48 14.16 -0.55
CA ASN A 152 7.63 13.98 -1.71
C ASN A 152 8.27 12.93 -2.62
N TYR A 153 7.43 12.10 -3.24
CA TYR A 153 7.87 11.06 -4.16
C TYR A 153 7.25 11.25 -5.52
N ARG A 154 8.05 11.12 -6.56
CA ARG A 154 7.57 11.02 -7.94
C ARG A 154 7.93 9.64 -8.48
N ILE A 155 6.92 8.85 -8.82
CA ILE A 155 7.06 7.50 -9.34
C ILE A 155 6.68 7.52 -10.82
N GLN A 156 7.67 7.30 -11.68
CA GLN A 156 7.43 7.06 -13.10
C GLN A 156 7.14 5.58 -13.31
N ILE A 157 6.05 5.28 -14.00
CA ILE A 157 5.52 3.93 -14.19
C ILE A 157 5.50 3.65 -15.70
N LYS A 158 6.31 2.69 -16.15
CA LYS A 158 6.35 2.29 -17.57
C LYS A 158 5.43 1.08 -17.78
N LYS A 159 4.47 1.20 -18.68
CA LYS A 159 3.54 0.13 -19.03
C LYS A 159 3.44 -0.05 -20.54
N GLU A 160 3.21 -1.28 -20.98
CA GLU A 160 2.80 -1.50 -22.36
C GLU A 160 1.42 -0.86 -22.60
N TRP A 161 1.37 0.10 -23.51
CA TRP A 161 0.12 0.64 -24.09
C TRP A 161 -0.75 1.43 -23.09
N ALA A 162 -0.13 2.11 -22.12
CA ALA A 162 -0.83 3.03 -21.24
C ALA A 162 -1.01 4.41 -21.88
N GLY A 163 -2.19 5.00 -21.70
CA GLY A 163 -2.37 6.43 -21.96
C GLY A 163 -1.66 7.24 -20.88
N LYS A 164 -0.96 8.32 -21.27
CA LYS A 164 -0.29 9.20 -20.30
C LYS A 164 -1.28 9.73 -19.28
N LYS A 165 -1.06 9.43 -18.01
CA LYS A 165 -1.92 9.84 -16.90
C LYS A 165 -1.06 10.26 -15.72
N LYS A 166 -1.49 11.33 -15.04
CA LYS A 166 -0.90 11.78 -13.78
C LYS A 166 -1.89 11.59 -12.66
N ILE A 167 -1.47 10.93 -11.59
CA ILE A 167 -2.31 10.64 -10.43
C ILE A 167 -1.54 11.08 -9.19
N ARG A 168 -2.25 11.60 -8.19
CA ARG A 168 -1.66 12.04 -6.94
C ARG A 168 -2.34 11.36 -5.77
N PHE A 169 -1.53 10.78 -4.89
CA PHE A 169 -1.91 10.26 -3.59
C PHE A 169 -1.08 11.02 -2.55
N GLU A 170 -1.62 12.13 -2.04
CA GLU A 170 -0.96 12.99 -1.05
C GLU A 170 0.46 13.46 -1.45
N ASN A 171 1.51 12.89 -0.85
CA ASN A 171 2.92 13.19 -1.14
C ASN A 171 3.50 12.34 -2.28
N ILE A 172 2.74 11.39 -2.83
CA ILE A 172 3.16 10.49 -3.91
C ILE A 172 2.50 10.91 -5.23
N TYR A 173 3.32 11.19 -6.23
CA TYR A 173 2.91 11.58 -7.58
C TYR A 173 3.26 10.45 -8.55
N LEU A 174 2.24 9.87 -9.19
CA LEU A 174 2.41 8.82 -10.19
C LEU A 174 2.33 9.43 -11.60
N ASP A 175 3.36 9.18 -12.41
CA ASP A 175 3.38 9.49 -13.84
C ASP A 175 3.36 8.18 -14.63
N LEU A 176 2.22 7.86 -15.23
CA LEU A 176 2.06 6.68 -16.09
C LEU A 176 2.50 7.05 -17.51
N GLU A 177 3.49 6.31 -18.04
CA GLU A 177 4.11 6.49 -19.36
C GLU A 177 3.92 5.27 -20.26
#